data_AF-A0A068YRN5-F1
#
_entry.id   AF-A0A068YRN5-F1
#
_cell.length_a   1.000
_cell.length_b   1.000
_cell.length_c   1.000
_cell.angle_alpha   90.00
_cell.angle_beta   90.00
_cell.angle_gamma   90.00
#
_symmetry.space_group_name_H-M   'P 1'
#
loop_
_entity.id
_entity.type
_entity.pdbx_description
1 polymer ?
#
loop_
_entity_poly.entity_id
_entity_poly.type
_entity_poly.pdbx_seq_one_letter_code
_entity_poly.pdbx_strand_id
1 'polypeptide(L)'
;MAQHGGTSILLARFFAPVRAVVPLVAGTTQMARAKFYVINAASALAWAPAHILPGVLFGTSLRMAEAVSARLAVILLVLGVLLWLAAKVARIAMRHGVPLLAVGRDRALQWASRRPGALSRLALFLFDPRKPESPLLIALGLLLGGGWTFFGILQDVAARDPLVLADVAIFNFLQDLRIAEMDRIMVVITGLGGAWVALPLVVAVWAWLAWARCWRTARYWLAVAGFFEVLVQLLKYTLARTRPISLYSGVADFSFPSGHATSSIVIYGFLAFLLSRKQRSAVQGAIAAVAAVYIALIGFSRLYLGAHWFSDVMAGLSLGLAWVALAAMAYSRRPSPENLHPLGLGLTALLAVMISGPWYMVNYVSSDLARYARQTPAKTFSPAQWLDAGWRELPRQRMEIGGDTEEPLPLQWADSASSLPGHLAAGGLACSARLVGANGLAVADRRCAAQDAARAAQIPPGQQVGIGICGVRPGPPHAAADSAAVALGLQRAQPCQPGAGTPLVWRAPH
;
A
#
# COMPACT_ATOMS: atom_id res chain seq x y z
N MET A 1 -51.61 -19.78 35.69
CA MET A 1 -50.68 -18.88 36.41
C MET A 1 -50.25 -19.36 37.79
N ALA A 2 -51.02 -20.21 38.51
CA ALA A 2 -50.75 -20.56 39.92
C ALA A 2 -49.31 -21.02 40.25
N GLN A 3 -48.67 -21.82 39.40
CA GLN A 3 -47.29 -22.32 39.64
C GLN A 3 -46.19 -21.47 38.96
N HIS A 4 -46.46 -20.83 37.83
CA HIS A 4 -45.41 -20.21 36.97
C HIS A 4 -45.65 -18.73 36.62
N GLY A 5 -46.63 -18.06 37.25
CA GLY A 5 -47.12 -16.74 36.81
C GLY A 5 -46.08 -15.61 36.82
N GLY A 6 -45.07 -15.68 37.70
CA GLY A 6 -43.96 -14.71 37.69
C GLY A 6 -43.10 -14.80 36.44
N THR A 7 -42.70 -16.01 36.06
CA THR A 7 -41.91 -16.29 34.85
C THR A 7 -42.68 -15.88 33.59
N SER A 8 -44.00 -16.09 33.55
CA SER A 8 -44.85 -15.65 32.44
C SER A 8 -44.84 -14.13 32.26
N ILE A 9 -44.91 -13.34 33.34
CA ILE A 9 -44.86 -11.87 33.28
C ILE A 9 -43.47 -11.39 32.82
N LEU A 10 -42.40 -12.05 33.27
CA LEU A 10 -41.04 -11.71 32.89
C LEU A 10 -40.78 -11.96 31.39
N LEU A 11 -41.15 -13.15 30.89
CA LEU A 11 -40.98 -13.52 29.48
C LEU A 11 -41.88 -12.71 28.54
N ALA A 12 -43.14 -12.44 28.95
CA ALA A 12 -44.08 -11.69 28.12
C ALA A 12 -43.59 -10.29 27.73
N ARG A 13 -42.72 -9.66 28.52
CA ARG A 13 -42.18 -8.33 28.18
C ARG A 13 -41.31 -8.34 26.92
N PHE A 14 -40.76 -9.48 26.55
CA PHE A 14 -39.94 -9.70 25.35
C PHE A 14 -40.76 -10.05 24.10
N PHE A 15 -42.05 -10.37 24.24
CA PHE A 15 -42.94 -10.71 23.13
C PHE A 15 -44.09 -9.70 23.03
N ALA A 16 -44.02 -8.79 22.05
CA ALA A 16 -44.92 -7.64 21.95
C ALA A 16 -46.44 -7.97 22.01
N PRO A 17 -46.95 -9.05 21.35
CA PRO A 17 -48.37 -9.41 21.46
C PRO A 17 -48.77 -9.89 22.87
N VAL A 18 -47.87 -10.63 23.54
CA VAL A 18 -48.13 -11.22 24.87
C VAL A 18 -48.13 -10.14 25.95
N ARG A 19 -47.26 -9.13 25.81
CA ARG A 19 -47.15 -7.98 26.73
C ARG A 19 -48.46 -7.22 26.94
N ALA A 20 -49.32 -7.15 25.92
CA ALA A 20 -50.61 -6.46 25.99
C ALA A 20 -51.67 -7.23 26.81
N VAL A 21 -51.61 -8.57 26.78
CA VAL A 21 -52.63 -9.45 27.38
C VAL A 21 -52.30 -9.81 28.84
N VAL A 22 -51.02 -9.80 29.22
CA VAL A 22 -50.58 -10.19 30.58
C VAL A 22 -51.20 -9.40 31.73
N PRO A 23 -51.37 -8.07 31.68
CA PRO A 23 -52.04 -7.33 32.77
C PRO A 23 -53.48 -7.78 33.00
N LEU A 24 -54.22 -8.07 31.91
CA LEU A 24 -55.58 -8.59 31.97
C LEU A 24 -55.63 -9.97 32.61
N VAL A 25 -54.74 -10.89 32.18
CA VAL A 25 -54.67 -12.26 32.73
C VAL A 25 -54.20 -12.28 34.19
N ALA A 26 -53.30 -11.38 34.59
CA ALA A 26 -52.90 -11.22 35.98
C ALA A 26 -54.07 -10.70 36.86
N GLY A 27 -54.93 -9.85 36.30
CA GLY A 27 -56.14 -9.36 36.96
C GLY A 27 -57.21 -10.45 37.13
N THR A 28 -57.54 -11.18 36.07
CA THR A 28 -58.54 -12.27 36.12
C THR A 28 -58.10 -13.45 37.00
N THR A 29 -56.79 -13.62 37.23
CA THR A 29 -56.25 -14.65 38.13
C THR A 29 -55.98 -14.16 39.56
N GLN A 30 -56.53 -12.99 39.95
CA GLN A 30 -56.45 -12.42 41.30
C GLN A 30 -55.01 -12.31 41.86
N MET A 31 -54.05 -11.97 40.99
CA MET A 31 -52.65 -11.83 41.41
C MET A 31 -52.44 -10.62 42.33
N ALA A 32 -51.77 -10.83 43.47
CA ALA A 32 -51.45 -9.77 44.41
C ALA A 32 -50.68 -8.62 43.73
N ARG A 33 -51.22 -7.40 43.83
CA ARG A 33 -50.73 -6.20 43.10
C ARG A 33 -49.23 -5.96 43.31
N ALA A 34 -48.74 -6.05 44.55
CA ALA A 34 -47.32 -5.88 44.87
C ALA A 34 -46.42 -6.88 44.11
N LYS A 35 -46.82 -8.16 44.05
CA LYS A 35 -46.09 -9.21 43.32
C LYS A 35 -46.07 -8.96 41.82
N PHE A 36 -47.17 -8.45 41.24
CA PHE A 36 -47.21 -8.04 39.84
C PHE A 36 -46.27 -6.86 39.55
N TYR A 37 -46.33 -5.79 40.35
CA TYR A 37 -45.50 -4.60 40.15
C TYR A 37 -44.00 -4.89 40.27
N VAL A 38 -43.57 -5.64 41.29
CA VAL A 38 -42.15 -6.01 41.46
C VAL A 38 -41.63 -6.78 40.24
N ILE A 39 -42.38 -7.77 39.75
CA ILE A 39 -41.96 -8.61 38.61
C ILE A 39 -42.00 -7.82 37.30
N ASN A 40 -42.98 -6.94 37.10
CA ASN A 40 -43.06 -6.08 35.91
C ASN A 40 -42.00 -4.98 35.88
N ALA A 41 -41.60 -4.45 37.04
CA ALA A 41 -40.49 -3.51 37.16
C ALA A 41 -39.14 -4.21 36.92
N ALA A 42 -38.92 -5.38 37.54
CA ALA A 42 -37.73 -6.19 37.29
C ALA A 42 -37.60 -6.61 35.82
N SER A 43 -38.70 -7.01 35.16
CA SER A 43 -38.67 -7.34 33.73
C SER A 43 -38.46 -6.11 32.84
N ALA A 44 -38.90 -4.91 33.26
CA ALA A 44 -38.57 -3.67 32.55
C ALA A 44 -37.07 -3.35 32.62
N LEU A 45 -36.47 -3.49 33.80
CA LEU A 45 -35.04 -3.28 34.04
C LEU A 45 -34.16 -4.31 33.31
N ALA A 46 -34.63 -5.55 33.13
CA ALA A 46 -33.95 -6.55 32.31
C ALA A 46 -34.14 -6.35 30.80
N TRP A 47 -35.31 -5.86 30.37
CA TRP A 47 -35.65 -5.67 28.96
C TRP A 47 -34.81 -4.59 28.28
N ALA A 48 -34.54 -3.47 28.97
CA ALA A 48 -33.79 -2.37 28.37
C ALA A 48 -32.33 -2.73 28.02
N PRO A 49 -31.50 -3.29 28.93
CA PRO A 49 -30.17 -3.80 28.58
C PRO A 49 -30.22 -4.88 27.50
N ALA A 50 -31.17 -5.81 27.55
CA ALA A 50 -31.25 -6.90 26.58
C ALA A 50 -31.46 -6.44 25.12
N HIS A 51 -32.08 -5.27 24.89
CA HIS A 51 -32.27 -4.70 23.55
C HIS A 51 -31.23 -3.63 23.19
N ILE A 52 -30.76 -2.85 24.18
CA ILE A 52 -29.80 -1.76 23.95
C ILE A 52 -28.37 -2.28 23.88
N LEU A 53 -27.99 -3.22 24.76
CA LEU A 53 -26.61 -3.69 24.89
C LEU A 53 -26.09 -4.39 23.63
N PRO A 54 -26.85 -5.23 22.89
CA PRO A 54 -26.39 -5.75 21.59
C PRO A 54 -26.09 -4.65 20.57
N GLY A 55 -26.93 -3.60 20.51
CA GLY A 55 -26.71 -2.44 19.65
C GLY A 55 -25.50 -1.61 20.05
N VAL A 56 -25.27 -1.42 21.35
CA VAL A 56 -24.08 -0.74 21.88
C VAL A 56 -22.82 -1.55 21.58
N LEU A 57 -22.81 -2.87 21.85
CA LEU A 57 -21.68 -3.77 21.58
C LEU A 57 -21.34 -3.85 20.08
N PHE A 58 -22.38 -3.87 19.22
CA PHE A 58 -22.21 -3.79 17.77
C PHE A 58 -21.61 -2.44 17.36
N GLY A 59 -22.12 -1.32 17.90
CA GLY A 59 -21.61 0.03 17.63
C GLY A 59 -20.18 0.28 18.12
N THR A 60 -19.79 -0.25 19.29
CA THR A 60 -18.41 -0.17 19.80
C THR A 60 -17.46 -1.02 18.96
N SER A 61 -17.91 -2.20 18.51
CA SER A 61 -17.14 -3.05 17.59
C SER A 61 -16.96 -2.37 16.22
N LEU A 62 -18.01 -1.73 15.71
CA LEU A 62 -17.98 -0.96 14.46
C LEU A 62 -17.01 0.20 14.53
N ARG A 63 -16.91 0.97 15.63
CA ARG A 63 -15.94 2.08 15.73
C ARG A 63 -14.48 1.63 15.71
N MET A 64 -14.16 0.48 16.31
CA MET A 64 -12.83 -0.13 16.18
C MET A 64 -12.58 -0.63 14.75
N ALA A 65 -13.62 -1.18 14.12
CA ALA A 65 -13.55 -1.59 12.73
C ALA A 65 -13.47 -0.41 11.76
N GLU A 66 -14.07 0.76 12.04
CA GLU A 66 -14.29 1.87 11.09
C GLU A 66 -12.98 2.51 10.61
N ALA A 67 -12.03 2.76 11.52
CA ALA A 67 -10.73 3.32 11.15
C ALA A 67 -9.88 2.34 10.32
N VAL A 68 -9.94 1.05 10.65
CA VAL A 68 -9.26 -0.02 9.92
C VAL A 68 -9.96 -0.30 8.58
N SER A 69 -11.29 -0.31 8.56
CA SER A 69 -12.11 -0.60 7.39
C SER A 69 -12.11 0.55 6.39
N ALA A 70 -12.01 1.80 6.83
CA ALA A 70 -11.85 2.94 5.92
C ALA A 70 -10.51 2.84 5.17
N ARG A 71 -9.39 2.62 5.88
CA ARG A 71 -8.06 2.42 5.25
C ARG A 71 -8.06 1.18 4.36
N LEU A 72 -8.56 0.05 4.86
CA LEU A 72 -8.68 -1.20 4.10
C LEU A 72 -9.55 -1.04 2.85
N ALA A 73 -10.69 -0.35 2.94
CA ALA A 73 -11.57 -0.09 1.81
C ALA A 73 -10.91 0.82 0.77
N VAL A 74 -10.17 1.86 1.19
CA VAL A 74 -9.37 2.69 0.28
C VAL A 74 -8.28 1.86 -0.39
N ILE A 75 -7.56 0.99 0.34
CA ILE A 75 -6.52 0.11 -0.24
C ILE A 75 -7.15 -0.88 -1.24
N LEU A 76 -8.25 -1.53 -0.88
CA LEU A 76 -8.96 -2.46 -1.77
C LEU A 76 -9.56 -1.75 -2.99
N LEU A 77 -10.03 -0.51 -2.85
CA LEU A 77 -10.48 0.33 -3.95
C LEU A 77 -9.32 0.70 -4.88
N VAL A 78 -8.20 1.17 -4.34
CA VAL A 78 -6.98 1.49 -5.11
C VAL A 78 -6.49 0.24 -5.85
N LEU A 79 -6.41 -0.91 -5.17
CA LEU A 79 -6.01 -2.17 -5.77
C LEU A 79 -6.99 -2.61 -6.87
N GLY A 80 -8.29 -2.54 -6.62
CA GLY A 80 -9.35 -2.86 -7.59
C GLY A 80 -9.30 -1.95 -8.83
N VAL A 81 -9.09 -0.65 -8.65
CA VAL A 81 -8.93 0.33 -9.73
C VAL A 81 -7.66 0.08 -10.52
N LEU A 82 -6.52 -0.23 -9.87
CA LEU A 82 -5.27 -0.57 -10.54
C LEU A 82 -5.39 -1.86 -11.36
N LEU A 83 -6.01 -2.90 -10.80
CA LEU A 83 -6.26 -4.17 -11.49
C LEU A 83 -7.23 -4.00 -12.67
N TRP A 84 -8.30 -3.22 -12.49
CA TRP A 84 -9.24 -2.87 -13.56
C TRP A 84 -8.56 -2.05 -14.65
N LEU A 85 -7.72 -1.06 -14.29
CA LEU A 85 -6.99 -0.23 -15.24
C LEU A 85 -5.98 -1.07 -16.02
N ALA A 86 -5.21 -1.93 -15.37
CA ALA A 86 -4.28 -2.86 -16.02
C ALA A 86 -5.02 -3.78 -17.02
N ALA A 87 -6.14 -4.39 -16.60
CA ALA A 87 -6.97 -5.22 -17.47
C ALA A 87 -7.59 -4.44 -18.63
N LYS A 88 -8.01 -3.18 -18.40
CA LYS A 88 -8.59 -2.29 -19.41
C LYS A 88 -7.54 -1.81 -20.42
N VAL A 89 -6.35 -1.42 -19.96
CA VAL A 89 -5.21 -1.05 -20.80
C VAL A 89 -4.77 -2.23 -21.65
N ALA A 90 -4.61 -3.43 -21.05
CA ALA A 90 -4.31 -4.65 -21.81
C ALA A 90 -5.38 -4.95 -22.88
N ARG A 91 -6.68 -4.82 -22.53
CA ARG A 91 -7.79 -5.03 -23.47
C ARG A 91 -7.82 -3.97 -24.58
N ILE A 92 -7.54 -2.70 -24.30
CA ILE A 92 -7.47 -1.61 -25.29
C ILE A 92 -6.26 -1.79 -26.19
N ALA A 93 -5.08 -2.11 -25.64
CA ALA A 93 -3.87 -2.40 -26.41
C ALA A 93 -4.08 -3.56 -27.39
N MET A 94 -4.73 -4.65 -26.93
CA MET A 94 -5.09 -5.76 -27.82
C MET A 94 -6.16 -5.38 -28.86
N ARG A 95 -7.21 -4.64 -28.46
CA ARG A 95 -8.35 -4.33 -29.36
C ARG A 95 -8.06 -3.22 -30.37
N HIS A 96 -7.28 -2.21 -30.02
CA HIS A 96 -7.02 -1.02 -30.84
C HIS A 96 -5.56 -0.92 -31.29
N GLY A 97 -4.60 -1.30 -30.43
CA GLY A 97 -3.17 -1.28 -30.78
C GLY A 97 -2.82 -2.26 -31.89
N VAL A 98 -3.37 -3.49 -31.85
CA VAL A 98 -3.12 -4.51 -32.89
C VAL A 98 -3.65 -4.08 -34.27
N PRO A 99 -4.91 -3.59 -34.43
CA PRO A 99 -5.35 -3.02 -35.71
C PRO A 99 -4.58 -1.77 -36.15
N LEU A 100 -4.23 -0.86 -35.23
CA LEU A 100 -3.48 0.35 -35.59
C LEU A 100 -2.08 0.01 -36.13
N LEU A 101 -1.38 -0.93 -35.49
CA LEU A 101 -0.10 -1.46 -35.95
C LEU A 101 -0.23 -2.20 -37.30
N ALA A 102 -1.34 -2.92 -37.53
CA ALA A 102 -1.61 -3.55 -38.82
C ALA A 102 -1.81 -2.51 -39.95
N VAL A 103 -2.59 -1.45 -39.71
CA VAL A 103 -2.77 -0.35 -40.68
C VAL A 103 -1.45 0.42 -40.90
N GLY A 104 -0.66 0.63 -39.85
CA GLY A 104 0.68 1.22 -39.94
C GLY A 104 1.64 0.39 -40.79
N ARG A 105 1.68 -0.93 -40.56
CA ARG A 105 2.42 -1.90 -41.40
C ARG A 105 1.98 -1.82 -42.85
N ASP A 106 0.68 -1.86 -43.12
CA ASP A 106 0.15 -1.91 -44.48
C ASP A 106 0.48 -0.61 -45.25
N ARG A 107 0.47 0.55 -44.59
CA ARG A 107 0.99 1.81 -45.15
C ARG A 107 2.50 1.80 -45.36
N ALA A 108 3.28 1.28 -44.42
CA ALA A 108 4.74 1.18 -44.54
C ALA A 108 5.16 0.28 -45.71
N LEU A 109 4.45 -0.84 -45.91
CA LEU A 109 4.62 -1.73 -47.07
C LEU A 109 4.26 -1.04 -48.39
N GLN A 110 3.13 -0.33 -48.46
CA GLN A 110 2.72 0.43 -49.64
C GLN A 110 3.68 1.57 -49.99
N TRP A 111 4.31 2.20 -48.99
CA TRP A 111 5.37 3.19 -49.20
C TRP A 111 6.65 2.52 -49.70
N ALA A 112 7.06 1.40 -49.09
CA ALA A 112 8.30 0.72 -49.39
C ALA A 112 8.27 0.02 -50.77
N SER A 113 7.12 -0.49 -51.22
CA SER A 113 6.96 -1.05 -52.57
C SER A 113 7.00 -0.01 -53.68
N ARG A 114 6.78 1.29 -53.36
CA ARG A 114 6.77 2.42 -54.31
C ARG A 114 8.11 3.15 -54.42
N ARG A 115 9.12 2.82 -53.61
CA ARG A 115 10.42 3.52 -53.60
C ARG A 115 11.61 2.55 -53.59
N PRO A 116 12.48 2.53 -54.61
CA PRO A 116 13.74 1.77 -54.53
C PRO A 116 14.71 2.44 -53.54
N GLY A 117 15.37 1.65 -52.67
CA GLY A 117 16.28 2.19 -51.66
C GLY A 117 16.76 1.15 -50.63
N ALA A 118 17.68 1.55 -49.75
CA ALA A 118 18.10 0.70 -48.62
C ALA A 118 17.01 0.64 -47.53
N LEU A 119 16.42 1.79 -47.18
CA LEU A 119 15.35 1.90 -46.18
C LEU A 119 14.07 1.16 -46.59
N SER A 120 13.70 1.16 -47.88
CA SER A 120 12.55 0.40 -48.36
C SER A 120 12.80 -1.09 -48.42
N ARG A 121 14.02 -1.54 -48.75
CA ARG A 121 14.42 -2.96 -48.60
C ARG A 121 14.39 -3.40 -47.13
N LEU A 122 14.86 -2.57 -46.21
CA LEU A 122 14.75 -2.83 -44.76
C LEU A 122 13.29 -2.89 -44.30
N ALA A 123 12.44 -1.97 -44.76
CA ALA A 123 11.02 -1.96 -44.45
C ALA A 123 10.30 -3.21 -45.02
N LEU A 124 10.49 -3.53 -46.30
CA LEU A 124 9.92 -4.77 -46.88
C LEU A 124 10.41 -6.01 -46.14
N PHE A 125 11.67 -6.06 -45.71
CA PHE A 125 12.21 -7.14 -44.89
C PHE A 125 11.56 -7.24 -43.49
N LEU A 126 11.26 -6.11 -42.83
CA LEU A 126 10.69 -6.06 -41.48
C LEU A 126 9.17 -6.17 -41.42
N PHE A 127 8.45 -5.87 -42.50
CA PHE A 127 6.99 -5.73 -42.50
C PHE A 127 6.23 -6.76 -43.38
N ASP A 128 6.90 -7.62 -44.16
CA ASP A 128 6.26 -8.54 -45.15
C ASP A 128 5.14 -9.44 -44.54
N PRO A 129 3.88 -9.31 -44.99
CA PRO A 129 2.76 -10.12 -44.48
C PRO A 129 2.86 -11.62 -44.80
N ARG A 130 3.70 -12.02 -45.77
CA ARG A 130 3.90 -13.42 -46.16
C ARG A 130 4.77 -14.20 -45.17
N LYS A 131 5.39 -13.50 -44.21
CA LYS A 131 6.07 -14.09 -43.06
C LYS A 131 5.27 -13.82 -41.78
N PRO A 132 5.24 -14.74 -40.81
CA PRO A 132 4.42 -14.61 -39.59
C PRO A 132 5.04 -13.64 -38.56
N GLU A 133 5.35 -12.41 -38.99
CA GLU A 133 6.18 -11.44 -38.25
C GLU A 133 5.39 -10.29 -37.62
N SER A 134 4.05 -10.33 -37.63
CA SER A 134 3.20 -9.43 -36.83
C SER A 134 3.58 -9.29 -35.34
N PRO A 135 4.04 -10.34 -34.61
CA PRO A 135 4.53 -10.16 -33.24
C PRO A 135 5.83 -9.35 -33.13
N LEU A 136 6.66 -9.27 -34.18
CA LEU A 136 7.88 -8.44 -34.16
C LEU A 136 7.56 -6.94 -34.16
N LEU A 137 6.44 -6.53 -34.75
CA LEU A 137 6.01 -5.13 -34.76
C LEU A 137 5.45 -4.69 -33.41
N ILE A 138 4.69 -5.57 -32.76
CA ILE A 138 4.21 -5.37 -31.38
C ILE A 138 5.42 -5.29 -30.44
N ALA A 139 6.38 -6.22 -30.56
CA ALA A 139 7.59 -6.19 -29.75
C ALA A 139 8.47 -4.95 -30.04
N LEU A 140 8.61 -4.52 -31.30
CA LEU A 140 9.31 -3.26 -31.61
C LEU A 140 8.61 -2.05 -30.97
N GLY A 141 7.27 -1.99 -31.01
CA GLY A 141 6.50 -0.94 -30.34
C GLY A 141 6.67 -0.94 -28.82
N LEU A 142 6.68 -2.12 -28.19
CA LEU A 142 6.94 -2.26 -26.75
C LEU A 142 8.39 -1.92 -26.37
N LEU A 143 9.36 -2.26 -27.22
CA LEU A 143 10.77 -1.89 -27.06
C LEU A 143 10.96 -0.36 -27.11
N LEU A 144 10.42 0.29 -28.15
CA LEU A 144 10.53 1.74 -28.30
C LEU A 144 9.73 2.50 -27.24
N GLY A 145 8.50 2.07 -26.93
CA GLY A 145 7.66 2.69 -25.91
C GLY A 145 8.18 2.49 -24.49
N GLY A 146 8.65 1.28 -24.15
CA GLY A 146 9.29 1.00 -22.87
C GLY A 146 10.61 1.75 -22.70
N GLY A 147 11.43 1.81 -23.76
CA GLY A 147 12.66 2.60 -23.79
C GLY A 147 12.40 4.10 -23.63
N TRP A 148 11.48 4.67 -24.41
CA TRP A 148 11.07 6.08 -24.30
C TRP A 148 10.59 6.42 -22.88
N THR A 149 9.70 5.59 -22.32
CA THR A 149 9.18 5.78 -20.95
C THR A 149 10.29 5.68 -19.90
N PHE A 150 11.22 4.73 -20.05
CA PHE A 150 12.37 4.61 -19.15
C PHE A 150 13.28 5.84 -19.20
N PHE A 151 13.66 6.29 -20.41
CA PHE A 151 14.55 7.45 -20.57
C PHE A 151 13.88 8.77 -20.14
N GLY A 152 12.57 8.92 -20.35
CA GLY A 152 11.81 10.05 -19.81
C GLY A 152 11.84 10.08 -18.28
N ILE A 153 11.46 8.97 -17.63
CA ILE A 153 11.51 8.89 -16.15
C ILE A 153 12.94 9.09 -15.63
N LEU A 154 13.96 8.55 -16.33
CA LEU A 154 15.37 8.72 -15.97
C LEU A 154 15.80 10.20 -16.09
N GLN A 155 15.35 10.90 -17.12
CA GLN A 155 15.57 12.34 -17.27
C GLN A 155 14.92 13.10 -16.11
N ASP A 156 13.63 12.88 -15.83
CA ASP A 156 12.91 13.57 -14.77
C ASP A 156 13.58 13.36 -13.39
N VAL A 157 14.02 12.13 -13.10
CA VAL A 157 14.72 11.76 -11.87
C VAL A 157 16.12 12.40 -11.79
N ALA A 158 16.84 12.51 -12.92
CA ALA A 158 18.16 13.14 -12.97
C ALA A 158 18.09 14.67 -12.87
N ALA A 159 17.06 15.28 -13.48
CA ALA A 159 16.80 16.73 -13.45
C ALA A 159 16.19 17.19 -12.12
N ARG A 160 15.61 16.28 -11.33
CA ARG A 160 14.78 16.56 -10.13
C ARG A 160 13.49 17.30 -10.46
N ASP A 161 12.90 16.96 -11.59
CA ASP A 161 11.66 17.52 -12.12
C ASP A 161 10.43 17.13 -11.26
N PRO A 162 9.23 17.71 -11.52
CA PRO A 162 8.04 17.54 -10.68
C PRO A 162 7.59 16.09 -10.39
N LEU A 163 8.07 15.10 -11.16
CA LEU A 163 7.89 13.68 -10.85
C LEU A 163 8.44 13.30 -9.47
N VAL A 164 9.48 13.99 -8.98
CA VAL A 164 10.04 13.80 -7.63
C VAL A 164 9.11 14.33 -6.53
N LEU A 165 8.30 15.36 -6.81
CA LEU A 165 7.25 15.80 -5.87
C LEU A 165 6.12 14.76 -5.82
N ALA A 166 5.71 14.24 -6.98
CA ALA A 166 4.72 13.16 -7.05
C ALA A 166 5.18 11.88 -6.32
N ASP A 167 6.48 11.55 -6.38
CA ASP A 167 7.07 10.44 -5.61
C ASP A 167 6.88 10.62 -4.09
N VAL A 168 7.10 11.82 -3.55
CA VAL A 168 6.90 12.15 -2.12
C VAL A 168 5.41 12.11 -1.75
N ALA A 169 4.55 12.72 -2.57
CA ALA A 169 3.10 12.71 -2.36
C ALA A 169 2.51 11.30 -2.30
N ILE A 170 2.87 10.45 -3.27
CA ILE A 170 2.43 9.05 -3.34
C ILE A 170 2.99 8.26 -2.16
N PHE A 171 4.26 8.48 -1.77
CA PHE A 171 4.84 7.82 -0.60
C PHE A 171 4.09 8.16 0.69
N ASN A 172 3.86 9.44 0.98
CA ASN A 172 3.16 9.91 2.18
C ASN A 172 1.73 9.33 2.24
N PHE A 173 0.96 9.47 1.16
CA PHE A 173 -0.39 8.92 1.04
C PHE A 173 -0.44 7.40 1.31
N LEU A 174 0.50 6.64 0.73
CA LEU A 174 0.57 5.19 0.96
C LEU A 174 1.03 4.85 2.38
N GLN A 175 1.93 5.62 2.99
CA GLN A 175 2.31 5.40 4.39
C GLN A 175 1.12 5.63 5.33
N ASP A 176 0.30 6.67 5.12
CA ASP A 176 -0.86 6.94 5.98
C ASP A 176 -1.93 5.84 5.92
N LEU A 177 -2.07 5.18 4.77
CA LEU A 177 -2.96 4.02 4.61
C LEU A 177 -2.48 2.76 5.35
N ARG A 178 -1.21 2.65 5.76
CA ARG A 178 -0.69 1.38 6.31
C ARG A 178 -1.40 0.92 7.59
N ILE A 179 -1.71 -0.38 7.61
CA ILE A 179 -2.27 -1.15 8.74
C ILE A 179 -1.55 -2.49 8.84
N ALA A 180 -1.44 -3.06 10.06
CA ALA A 180 -0.59 -4.21 10.34
C ALA A 180 -0.99 -5.49 9.56
N GLU A 181 -2.27 -5.65 9.28
CA GLU A 181 -2.85 -6.77 8.53
C GLU A 181 -2.46 -6.69 7.05
N MET A 182 -2.54 -5.50 6.47
CA MET A 182 -2.16 -5.26 5.08
C MET A 182 -0.63 -5.28 4.90
N ASP A 183 0.13 -4.84 5.90
CA ASP A 183 1.59 -4.97 5.91
C ASP A 183 2.01 -6.45 5.76
N ARG A 184 1.34 -7.39 6.45
CA ARG A 184 1.58 -8.84 6.27
C ARG A 184 1.27 -9.32 4.85
N ILE A 185 0.12 -8.91 4.30
CA ILE A 185 -0.29 -9.27 2.94
C ILE A 185 0.72 -8.73 1.91
N MET A 186 1.15 -7.47 2.06
CA MET A 186 2.07 -6.82 1.14
C MET A 186 3.51 -7.35 1.28
N VAL A 187 3.93 -7.79 2.47
CA VAL A 187 5.19 -8.53 2.66
C VAL A 187 5.16 -9.88 1.92
N VAL A 188 4.08 -10.65 2.04
CA VAL A 188 3.91 -11.90 1.26
C VAL A 188 3.94 -11.62 -0.24
N ILE A 189 3.21 -10.61 -0.71
CA ILE A 189 3.17 -10.23 -2.14
C ILE A 189 4.55 -9.77 -2.64
N THR A 190 5.30 -8.93 -1.91
CA THR A 190 6.64 -8.54 -2.37
C THR A 190 7.60 -9.73 -2.37
N GLY A 191 7.46 -10.69 -1.45
CA GLY A 191 8.29 -11.88 -1.40
C GLY A 191 8.24 -12.74 -2.67
N LEU A 192 7.09 -12.77 -3.34
CA LEU A 192 6.88 -13.45 -4.63
C LEU A 192 7.73 -12.86 -5.78
N GLY A 193 8.12 -11.59 -5.68
CA GLY A 193 9.08 -10.94 -6.58
C GLY A 193 10.55 -11.00 -6.10
N GLY A 194 10.79 -11.59 -4.93
CA GLY A 194 12.11 -11.71 -4.32
C GLY A 194 12.92 -12.89 -4.86
N ALA A 195 14.24 -12.85 -4.64
CA ALA A 195 15.17 -13.88 -5.12
C ALA A 195 14.81 -15.30 -4.66
N TRP A 196 14.25 -15.44 -3.45
CA TRP A 196 13.83 -16.74 -2.89
C TRP A 196 12.72 -17.45 -3.66
N VAL A 197 11.93 -16.73 -4.47
CA VAL A 197 10.89 -17.30 -5.35
C VAL A 197 11.33 -17.25 -6.82
N ALA A 198 11.94 -16.13 -7.23
CA ALA A 198 12.39 -15.91 -8.60
C ALA A 198 13.52 -16.86 -9.02
N LEU A 199 14.52 -17.12 -8.16
CA LEU A 199 15.66 -17.97 -8.53
C LEU A 199 15.27 -19.46 -8.67
N PRO A 200 14.51 -20.09 -7.74
CA PRO A 200 14.00 -21.44 -7.95
C PRO A 200 13.14 -21.57 -9.20
N LEU A 201 12.32 -20.56 -9.52
CA LEU A 201 11.54 -20.53 -10.77
C LEU A 201 12.44 -20.51 -12.01
N VAL A 202 13.47 -19.66 -12.04
CA VAL A 202 14.44 -19.59 -13.15
C VAL A 202 15.16 -20.92 -13.34
N VAL A 203 15.62 -21.56 -12.25
CA VAL A 203 16.30 -22.85 -12.28
C VAL A 203 15.37 -23.98 -12.72
N ALA A 204 14.14 -24.06 -12.18
CA ALA A 204 13.18 -25.10 -12.53
C ALA A 204 12.74 -25.03 -14.00
N VAL A 205 12.44 -23.82 -14.50
CA VAL A 205 12.11 -23.60 -15.92
C VAL A 205 13.29 -23.95 -16.82
N TRP A 206 14.52 -23.56 -16.46
CA TRP A 206 15.72 -23.94 -17.22
C TRP A 206 15.92 -25.46 -17.26
N ALA A 207 15.82 -26.14 -16.11
CA ALA A 207 16.00 -27.58 -16.01
C ALA A 207 14.95 -28.34 -16.82
N TRP A 208 13.69 -27.91 -16.78
CA TRP A 208 12.62 -28.49 -17.61
C TRP A 208 12.83 -28.23 -19.10
N LEU A 209 13.28 -27.03 -19.50
CA LEU A 209 13.61 -26.74 -20.91
C LEU A 209 14.79 -27.58 -21.41
N ALA A 210 15.81 -27.82 -20.57
CA ALA A 210 16.93 -28.69 -20.89
C ALA A 210 16.51 -30.16 -20.99
N TRP A 211 15.67 -30.65 -20.07
CA TRP A 211 15.09 -32.00 -20.11
C TRP A 211 14.22 -32.23 -21.35
N ALA A 212 13.37 -31.26 -21.70
CA ALA A 212 12.59 -31.22 -22.93
C ALA A 212 13.45 -30.96 -24.20
N ARG A 213 14.79 -30.95 -24.07
CA ARG A 213 15.80 -30.70 -25.12
C ARG A 213 15.59 -29.40 -25.92
N CYS A 214 14.90 -28.44 -25.34
CA CYS A 214 14.66 -27.10 -25.88
C CYS A 214 15.86 -26.18 -25.58
N TRP A 215 17.07 -26.62 -25.93
CA TRP A 215 18.36 -25.99 -25.58
C TRP A 215 18.52 -24.55 -26.06
N ARG A 216 17.90 -24.16 -27.17
CA ARG A 216 17.87 -22.76 -27.61
C ARG A 216 16.98 -21.95 -26.68
N THR A 217 15.78 -22.42 -26.39
CA THR A 217 14.86 -21.74 -25.45
C THR A 217 15.45 -21.66 -24.04
N ALA A 218 16.13 -22.72 -23.56
CA ALA A 218 16.84 -22.74 -22.28
C ALA A 218 17.97 -21.68 -22.20
N ARG A 219 18.76 -21.52 -23.27
CA ARG A 219 19.81 -20.48 -23.35
C ARG A 219 19.23 -19.07 -23.37
N TYR A 220 18.15 -18.85 -24.12
CA TYR A 220 17.46 -17.54 -24.12
C TYR A 220 16.88 -17.23 -22.74
N TRP A 221 16.27 -18.20 -22.06
CA TRP A 221 15.75 -18.04 -20.70
C TRP A 221 16.83 -17.58 -19.70
N LEU A 222 17.99 -18.25 -19.67
CA LEU A 222 19.11 -17.83 -18.81
C LEU A 222 19.71 -16.49 -19.23
N ALA A 223 19.90 -16.23 -20.53
CA ALA A 223 20.45 -14.97 -21.00
C ALA A 223 19.55 -13.79 -20.65
N VAL A 224 18.23 -13.94 -20.78
CA VAL A 224 17.24 -12.91 -20.44
C VAL A 224 17.24 -12.61 -18.95
N ALA A 225 17.29 -13.63 -18.09
CA ALA A 225 17.31 -13.45 -16.64
C ALA A 225 18.68 -12.91 -16.13
N GLY A 226 19.80 -13.43 -16.65
CA GLY A 226 21.14 -13.10 -16.17
C GLY A 226 21.66 -11.73 -16.61
N PHE A 227 21.57 -11.40 -17.91
CA PHE A 227 22.06 -10.10 -18.41
C PHE A 227 21.22 -8.92 -17.91
N PHE A 228 19.93 -9.16 -17.64
CA PHE A 228 19.05 -8.20 -16.98
C PHE A 228 19.58 -7.77 -15.60
N GLU A 229 19.98 -8.73 -14.76
CA GLU A 229 20.44 -8.45 -13.41
C GLU A 229 21.73 -7.60 -13.43
N VAL A 230 22.66 -7.92 -14.34
CA VAL A 230 23.88 -7.12 -14.57
C VAL A 230 23.54 -5.68 -14.95
N LEU A 231 22.54 -5.47 -15.82
CA LEU A 231 22.09 -4.14 -16.22
C LEU A 231 21.49 -3.34 -15.06
N VAL A 232 20.64 -3.95 -14.22
CA VAL A 232 20.07 -3.28 -13.04
C VAL A 232 21.14 -2.90 -12.03
N GLN A 233 22.10 -3.78 -11.77
CA GLN A 233 23.19 -3.49 -10.85
C GLN A 233 24.07 -2.34 -11.37
N LEU A 234 24.38 -2.31 -12.67
CA LEU A 234 25.09 -1.20 -13.29
C LEU A 234 24.32 0.14 -13.20
N LEU A 235 23.00 0.13 -13.44
CA LEU A 235 22.16 1.32 -13.29
C LEU A 235 22.11 1.83 -11.84
N LYS A 236 22.02 0.92 -10.86
CA LYS A 236 22.08 1.26 -9.43
C LYS A 236 23.39 1.94 -9.05
N TYR A 237 24.52 1.38 -9.48
CA TYR A 237 25.85 1.95 -9.24
C TYR A 237 26.05 3.33 -9.89
N THR A 238 25.51 3.55 -11.09
CA THR A 238 25.71 4.79 -11.85
C THR A 238 24.79 5.93 -11.40
N LEU A 239 23.58 5.63 -10.94
CA LEU A 239 22.58 6.63 -10.58
C LEU A 239 22.52 6.92 -9.07
N ALA A 240 22.96 5.98 -8.24
CA ALA A 240 23.14 6.13 -6.79
C ALA A 240 21.94 6.73 -6.01
N ARG A 241 20.71 6.61 -6.54
CA ARG A 241 19.51 7.24 -5.96
C ARG A 241 19.18 6.64 -4.59
N THR A 242 18.84 7.50 -3.63
CA THR A 242 18.41 7.12 -2.27
C THR A 242 16.99 6.55 -2.26
N ARG A 243 16.72 5.64 -1.30
CA ARG A 243 15.39 5.07 -1.03
C ARG A 243 14.55 5.99 -0.12
N PRO A 244 13.21 5.81 -0.09
CA PRO A 244 12.36 6.48 0.90
C PRO A 244 12.66 6.03 2.34
N ILE A 245 13.01 4.75 2.52
CA ILE A 245 13.43 4.17 3.81
C ILE A 245 14.69 3.32 3.62
N SER A 246 15.58 3.33 4.62
CA SER A 246 16.81 2.52 4.60
C SER A 246 16.48 1.08 4.96
N LEU A 247 16.71 0.16 4.01
CA LEU A 247 16.29 -1.25 4.10
C LEU A 247 17.44 -2.26 3.99
N TYR A 248 18.54 -1.84 3.39
CA TYR A 248 19.67 -2.69 3.01
C TYR A 248 20.98 -1.92 3.18
N SER A 249 22.11 -2.59 2.95
CA SER A 249 23.43 -1.98 2.92
C SER A 249 24.13 -2.20 1.57
N GLY A 250 25.06 -1.30 1.23
CA GLY A 250 25.79 -1.34 -0.04
C GLY A 250 24.90 -1.06 -1.26
N VAL A 251 25.21 -1.67 -2.42
CA VAL A 251 24.50 -1.48 -3.71
C VAL A 251 23.00 -1.75 -3.62
N ALA A 252 22.60 -2.65 -2.71
CA ALA A 252 21.20 -2.97 -2.46
C ALA A 252 20.42 -1.78 -1.89
N ASP A 253 21.07 -0.80 -1.28
CA ASP A 253 20.44 0.41 -0.74
C ASP A 253 20.04 1.41 -1.84
N PHE A 254 20.61 1.35 -3.05
CA PHE A 254 20.16 2.21 -4.15
C PHE A 254 18.75 1.86 -4.63
N SER A 255 17.93 2.88 -4.90
CA SER A 255 16.50 2.76 -5.16
C SER A 255 16.17 2.52 -6.64
N PHE A 256 16.85 3.20 -7.55
CA PHE A 256 16.53 3.22 -8.97
C PHE A 256 17.37 2.22 -9.80
N PRO A 257 16.79 1.46 -10.75
CA PRO A 257 15.36 1.14 -10.86
C PRO A 257 14.95 0.09 -9.80
N SER A 258 13.65 -0.12 -9.62
CA SER A 258 13.15 -1.08 -8.65
C SER A 258 13.44 -2.53 -9.05
N GLY A 259 14.38 -3.18 -8.36
CA GLY A 259 14.83 -4.54 -8.67
C GLY A 259 13.70 -5.56 -8.73
N HIS A 260 12.82 -5.59 -7.72
CA HIS A 260 11.68 -6.53 -7.69
C HIS A 260 10.67 -6.30 -8.81
N ALA A 261 10.39 -5.04 -9.18
CA ALA A 261 9.47 -4.73 -10.27
C ALA A 261 10.08 -5.14 -11.62
N THR A 262 11.35 -4.81 -11.84
CA THR A 262 12.07 -5.10 -13.09
C THR A 262 12.28 -6.61 -13.26
N SER A 263 12.72 -7.32 -12.21
CA SER A 263 12.89 -8.78 -12.26
C SER A 263 11.57 -9.50 -12.51
N SER A 264 10.49 -9.02 -11.90
CA SER A 264 9.16 -9.61 -12.09
C SER A 264 8.69 -9.47 -13.54
N ILE A 265 8.79 -8.28 -14.14
CA ILE A 265 8.39 -8.15 -15.55
C ILE A 265 9.32 -8.91 -16.50
N VAL A 266 10.62 -9.00 -16.21
CA VAL A 266 11.56 -9.77 -17.04
C VAL A 266 11.27 -11.28 -16.97
N ILE A 267 11.15 -11.85 -15.77
CA ILE A 267 10.97 -13.29 -15.57
C ILE A 267 9.54 -13.72 -15.95
N TYR A 268 8.52 -13.12 -15.32
CA TYR A 268 7.12 -13.52 -15.55
C TYR A 268 6.60 -13.03 -16.92
N GLY A 269 7.08 -11.88 -17.42
CA GLY A 269 6.73 -11.40 -18.76
C GLY A 269 7.35 -12.23 -19.89
N PHE A 270 8.62 -12.63 -19.77
CA PHE A 270 9.23 -13.53 -20.77
C PHE A 270 8.65 -14.96 -20.67
N LEU A 271 8.31 -15.44 -19.47
CA LEU A 271 7.56 -16.69 -19.29
C LEU A 271 6.18 -16.62 -19.95
N ALA A 272 5.44 -15.53 -19.76
CA ALA A 272 4.15 -15.28 -20.40
C ALA A 272 4.26 -15.26 -21.93
N PHE A 273 5.32 -14.65 -22.48
CA PHE A 273 5.63 -14.72 -23.91
C PHE A 273 5.84 -16.16 -24.40
N LEU A 274 6.64 -16.97 -23.69
CA LEU A 274 6.88 -18.37 -24.04
C LEU A 274 5.61 -19.23 -23.98
N LEU A 275 4.79 -19.07 -22.93
CA LEU A 275 3.52 -19.79 -22.75
C LEU A 275 2.46 -19.40 -23.80
N SER A 276 2.48 -18.15 -24.27
CA SER A 276 1.56 -17.63 -25.28
C SER A 276 1.85 -18.12 -26.71
N ARG A 277 3.02 -18.72 -26.96
CA ARG A 277 3.39 -19.20 -28.31
C ARG A 277 2.43 -20.28 -28.79
N LYS A 278 2.01 -20.17 -30.06
CA LYS A 278 1.05 -21.08 -30.74
C LYS A 278 -0.34 -21.16 -30.09
N GLN A 279 -0.66 -20.33 -29.09
CA GLN A 279 -1.99 -20.28 -28.45
C GLN A 279 -3.01 -19.46 -29.24
N ARG A 280 -4.31 -19.70 -28.99
CA ARG A 280 -5.41 -18.85 -29.48
C ARG A 280 -5.35 -17.46 -28.82
N SER A 281 -5.76 -16.40 -29.53
CA SER A 281 -5.68 -15.01 -29.06
C SER A 281 -6.31 -14.77 -27.68
N ALA A 282 -7.45 -15.40 -27.38
CA ALA A 282 -8.09 -15.32 -26.07
C ALA A 282 -7.21 -15.88 -24.93
N VAL A 283 -6.48 -16.97 -25.19
CA VAL A 283 -5.56 -17.60 -24.23
C VAL A 283 -4.29 -16.74 -24.05
N GLN A 284 -3.75 -16.19 -25.14
CA GLN A 284 -2.64 -15.22 -25.07
C GLN A 284 -3.03 -14.00 -24.20
N GLY A 285 -4.22 -13.45 -24.41
CA GLY A 285 -4.75 -12.35 -23.61
C GLY A 285 -4.95 -12.69 -22.13
N ALA A 286 -5.39 -13.91 -21.81
CA ALA A 286 -5.51 -14.39 -20.43
C ALA A 286 -4.15 -14.55 -19.75
N ILE A 287 -3.16 -15.16 -20.43
CA ILE A 287 -1.79 -15.32 -19.91
C ILE A 287 -1.16 -13.95 -19.65
N ALA A 288 -1.27 -13.02 -20.60
CA ALA A 288 -0.76 -11.66 -20.47
C ALA A 288 -1.45 -10.89 -19.32
N ALA A 289 -2.78 -11.04 -19.15
CA ALA A 289 -3.51 -10.40 -18.07
C ALA A 289 -3.10 -10.94 -16.68
N VAL A 290 -2.96 -12.26 -16.52
CA VAL A 290 -2.52 -12.88 -15.26
C VAL A 290 -1.10 -12.42 -14.91
N ALA A 291 -0.17 -12.43 -15.88
CA ALA A 291 1.19 -11.94 -15.67
C ALA A 291 1.21 -10.46 -15.30
N ALA A 292 0.47 -9.61 -16.03
CA ALA A 292 0.39 -8.17 -15.75
C ALA A 292 -0.18 -7.87 -14.35
N VAL A 293 -1.23 -8.60 -13.94
CA VAL A 293 -1.79 -8.51 -12.57
C VAL A 293 -0.75 -8.89 -11.53
N TYR A 294 -0.08 -10.03 -11.70
CA TYR A 294 0.94 -10.51 -10.75
C TYR A 294 2.11 -9.53 -10.61
N ILE A 295 2.63 -9.01 -11.73
CA ILE A 295 3.68 -7.99 -11.78
C ILE A 295 3.21 -6.68 -11.13
N ALA A 296 1.97 -6.25 -11.39
CA ALA A 296 1.42 -5.01 -10.81
C ALA A 296 1.22 -5.13 -9.29
N LEU A 297 0.80 -6.28 -8.77
CA LEU A 297 0.70 -6.55 -7.34
C LEU A 297 2.07 -6.45 -6.65
N ILE A 298 3.12 -7.04 -7.26
CA ILE A 298 4.50 -6.92 -6.76
C ILE A 298 4.97 -5.47 -6.82
N GLY A 299 4.73 -4.75 -7.94
CA GLY A 299 5.07 -3.34 -8.06
C GLY A 299 4.40 -2.47 -6.98
N PHE A 300 3.09 -2.66 -6.77
CA PHE A 300 2.32 -1.93 -5.77
C PHE A 300 2.80 -2.22 -4.34
N SER A 301 3.16 -3.46 -4.01
CA SER A 301 3.66 -3.79 -2.66
C SER A 301 5.00 -3.10 -2.36
N ARG A 302 5.86 -2.83 -3.36
CA ARG A 302 7.08 -2.02 -3.18
C ARG A 302 6.76 -0.56 -2.79
N LEU A 303 5.70 0.01 -3.37
CA LEU A 303 5.26 1.38 -3.07
C LEU A 303 4.60 1.47 -1.69
N TYR A 304 3.65 0.56 -1.41
CA TYR A 304 2.93 0.51 -0.15
C TYR A 304 3.88 0.31 1.05
N LEU A 305 4.84 -0.62 0.94
CA LEU A 305 5.85 -0.86 1.99
C LEU A 305 6.90 0.27 2.08
N GLY A 306 6.82 1.30 1.23
CA GLY A 306 7.76 2.42 1.20
C GLY A 306 9.13 2.09 0.61
N ALA A 307 9.32 0.89 0.05
CA ALA A 307 10.64 0.39 -0.30
C ALA A 307 11.28 1.06 -1.53
N HIS A 308 10.47 1.72 -2.36
CA HIS A 308 10.85 2.38 -3.60
C HIS A 308 9.91 3.57 -3.87
N TRP A 309 10.41 4.54 -4.63
CA TRP A 309 9.62 5.63 -5.19
C TRP A 309 8.70 5.12 -6.32
N PHE A 310 7.67 5.89 -6.68
CA PHE A 310 6.76 5.54 -7.77
C PHE A 310 7.51 5.47 -9.11
N SER A 311 8.36 6.45 -9.38
CA SER A 311 9.23 6.49 -10.55
C SER A 311 10.23 5.32 -10.63
N ASP A 312 10.77 4.82 -9.49
CA ASP A 312 11.65 3.63 -9.50
C ASP A 312 10.92 2.39 -10.02
N VAL A 313 9.66 2.22 -9.63
CA VAL A 313 8.82 1.08 -10.02
C VAL A 313 8.39 1.24 -11.47
N MET A 314 7.95 2.43 -11.89
CA MET A 314 7.57 2.69 -13.28
C MET A 314 8.77 2.52 -14.24
N ALA A 315 9.95 3.04 -13.89
CA ALA A 315 11.17 2.85 -14.66
C ALA A 315 11.59 1.37 -14.72
N GLY A 316 11.44 0.63 -13.63
CA GLY A 316 11.66 -0.82 -13.63
C GLY A 316 10.71 -1.56 -14.56
N LEU A 317 9.41 -1.24 -14.51
CA LEU A 317 8.43 -1.85 -15.41
C LEU A 317 8.71 -1.48 -16.88
N SER A 318 9.05 -0.24 -17.20
CA SER A 318 9.30 0.18 -18.59
C SER A 318 10.61 -0.39 -19.16
N LEU A 319 11.69 -0.41 -18.35
CA LEU A 319 12.97 -1.03 -18.72
C LEU A 319 12.81 -2.54 -18.96
N GLY A 320 12.17 -3.24 -18.02
CA GLY A 320 11.97 -4.68 -18.12
C GLY A 320 11.01 -5.06 -19.24
N LEU A 321 9.99 -4.25 -19.54
CA LEU A 321 9.14 -4.41 -20.73
C LEU A 321 9.95 -4.30 -22.02
N ALA A 322 10.81 -3.27 -22.13
CA ALA A 322 11.70 -3.10 -23.27
C ALA A 322 12.67 -4.30 -23.42
N TRP A 323 13.20 -4.81 -22.30
CA TRP A 323 14.08 -5.98 -22.26
C TRP A 323 13.38 -7.26 -22.75
N VAL A 324 12.18 -7.55 -22.24
CA VAL A 324 11.35 -8.69 -22.70
C VAL A 324 11.01 -8.56 -24.18
N ALA A 325 10.70 -7.35 -24.64
CA ALA A 325 10.38 -7.09 -26.03
C ALA A 325 11.59 -7.34 -26.95
N LEU A 326 12.77 -6.83 -26.59
CA LEU A 326 14.03 -7.11 -27.30
C LEU A 326 14.33 -8.62 -27.35
N ALA A 327 14.17 -9.32 -26.23
CA ALA A 327 14.36 -10.75 -26.13
C ALA A 327 13.36 -11.54 -27.01
N ALA A 328 12.08 -11.16 -27.01
CA ALA A 328 11.03 -11.74 -27.83
C ALA A 328 11.29 -11.52 -29.34
N MET A 329 11.79 -10.35 -29.74
CA MET A 329 12.25 -10.09 -31.11
C MET A 329 13.42 -10.99 -31.48
N ALA A 330 14.49 -10.99 -30.67
CA ALA A 330 15.70 -11.78 -30.93
C ALA A 330 15.40 -13.29 -31.02
N TYR A 331 14.55 -13.79 -30.11
CA TYR A 331 14.08 -15.17 -30.12
C TYR A 331 13.22 -15.48 -31.35
N SER A 332 12.34 -14.58 -31.79
CA SER A 332 11.45 -14.80 -32.94
C SER A 332 12.16 -14.73 -34.31
N ARG A 333 13.28 -14.01 -34.43
CA ARG A 333 14.03 -13.80 -35.69
C ARG A 333 14.46 -15.08 -36.44
N ARG A 334 14.56 -16.21 -35.77
CA ARG A 334 14.85 -17.51 -36.40
C ARG A 334 13.76 -18.49 -36.01
N PRO A 335 13.14 -19.25 -36.94
CA PRO A 335 12.26 -20.35 -36.57
C PRO A 335 12.94 -21.26 -35.54
N SER A 336 12.23 -21.64 -34.48
CA SER A 336 12.71 -22.69 -33.57
C SER A 336 11.94 -23.97 -33.89
N PRO A 337 12.63 -25.07 -34.28
CA PRO A 337 11.99 -26.37 -34.49
C PRO A 337 11.60 -27.05 -33.17
N GLU A 338 11.96 -26.46 -32.02
CA GLU A 338 11.66 -26.96 -30.69
C GLU A 338 10.15 -27.00 -30.42
N ASN A 339 9.63 -28.19 -30.08
CA ASN A 339 8.24 -28.40 -29.68
C ASN A 339 8.06 -28.11 -28.19
N LEU A 340 8.06 -26.81 -27.86
CA LEU A 340 7.73 -26.33 -26.51
C LEU A 340 6.29 -26.71 -26.14
N HIS A 341 6.10 -27.51 -25.09
CA HIS A 341 4.79 -27.92 -24.59
C HIS A 341 4.28 -26.93 -23.51
N PRO A 342 3.32 -26.03 -23.80
CA PRO A 342 3.02 -24.90 -22.90
C PRO A 342 2.45 -25.34 -21.55
N LEU A 343 1.68 -26.43 -21.52
CA LEU A 343 1.16 -27.00 -20.27
C LEU A 343 2.28 -27.49 -19.35
N GLY A 344 3.33 -28.13 -19.91
CA GLY A 344 4.46 -28.61 -19.13
C GLY A 344 5.25 -27.45 -18.51
N LEU A 345 5.59 -26.45 -19.33
CA LEU A 345 6.24 -25.23 -18.87
C LEU A 345 5.43 -24.51 -17.78
N GLY A 346 4.10 -24.39 -17.98
CA GLY A 346 3.19 -23.74 -17.03
C GLY A 346 3.08 -24.48 -15.71
N LEU A 347 2.98 -25.82 -15.74
CA LEU A 347 2.97 -26.65 -14.53
C LEU A 347 4.30 -26.59 -13.78
N THR A 348 5.45 -26.63 -14.47
CA THR A 348 6.76 -26.46 -13.84
C THR A 348 6.89 -25.10 -13.15
N ALA A 349 6.47 -24.02 -13.82
CA ALA A 349 6.50 -22.68 -13.24
C ALA A 349 5.56 -22.56 -12.02
N LEU A 350 4.34 -23.10 -12.12
CA LEU A 350 3.37 -23.11 -11.02
C LEU A 350 3.91 -23.91 -9.82
N LEU A 351 4.44 -25.11 -10.04
CA LEU A 351 5.03 -25.93 -8.98
C LEU A 351 6.23 -25.23 -8.32
N ALA A 352 7.09 -24.58 -9.08
CA ALA A 352 8.22 -23.83 -8.53
C ALA A 352 7.76 -22.71 -7.58
N VAL A 353 6.73 -21.94 -7.97
CA VAL A 353 6.14 -20.90 -7.11
C VAL A 353 5.37 -21.49 -5.92
N MET A 354 4.63 -22.59 -6.12
CA MET A 354 3.88 -23.27 -5.06
C MET A 354 4.76 -24.00 -4.03
N ILE A 355 6.03 -24.27 -4.34
CA ILE A 355 7.02 -24.81 -3.40
C ILE A 355 7.79 -23.67 -2.72
N SER A 356 8.37 -22.75 -3.52
CA SER A 356 9.21 -21.66 -3.00
C SER A 356 8.43 -20.59 -2.25
N GLY A 357 7.17 -20.32 -2.62
CA GLY A 357 6.28 -19.36 -1.96
C GLY A 357 5.99 -19.72 -0.50
N PRO A 358 5.42 -20.90 -0.19
CA PRO A 358 5.22 -21.35 1.18
C PRO A 358 6.53 -21.47 1.98
N TRP A 359 7.61 -21.93 1.35
CA TRP A 359 8.93 -21.95 1.99
C TRP A 359 9.41 -20.54 2.36
N TYR A 360 9.25 -19.55 1.47
CA TYR A 360 9.51 -18.15 1.77
C TYR A 360 8.63 -17.65 2.94
N MET A 361 7.33 -17.98 2.92
CA MET A 361 6.39 -17.56 3.96
C MET A 361 6.76 -18.05 5.36
N VAL A 362 7.21 -19.30 5.49
CA VAL A 362 7.62 -19.89 6.77
C VAL A 362 8.95 -19.30 7.27
N ASN A 363 9.90 -19.04 6.37
CA ASN A 363 11.28 -18.73 6.77
C ASN A 363 11.63 -17.23 6.79
N TYR A 364 10.92 -16.37 6.04
CA TYR A 364 11.35 -14.98 5.82
C TYR A 364 10.29 -13.90 6.10
N VAL A 365 8.98 -14.22 6.11
CA VAL A 365 7.95 -13.18 6.33
C VAL A 365 8.13 -12.44 7.67
N SER A 366 8.52 -13.14 8.74
CA SER A 366 8.78 -12.51 10.04
C SER A 366 9.97 -11.54 10.02
N SER A 367 11.03 -11.84 9.28
CA SER A 367 12.21 -10.97 9.17
C SER A 367 11.99 -9.83 8.17
N ASP A 368 11.25 -10.07 7.09
CA ASP A 368 10.80 -9.01 6.17
C ASP A 368 9.80 -8.06 6.84
N LEU A 369 8.89 -8.53 7.70
CA LEU A 369 8.00 -7.65 8.49
C LEU A 369 8.79 -6.69 9.38
N ALA A 370 9.88 -7.16 10.01
CA ALA A 370 10.78 -6.29 10.77
C ALA A 370 11.55 -5.32 9.86
N ARG A 371 11.99 -5.79 8.68
CA ARG A 371 12.71 -4.97 7.67
C ARG A 371 11.85 -3.83 7.11
N TYR A 372 10.59 -4.11 6.74
CA TYR A 372 9.65 -3.12 6.20
C TYR A 372 8.82 -2.41 7.28
N ALA A 373 9.11 -2.62 8.57
CA ALA A 373 8.43 -1.92 9.66
C ALA A 373 8.49 -0.40 9.43
N ARG A 374 7.37 0.31 9.66
CA ARG A 374 7.30 1.76 9.41
C ARG A 374 8.34 2.49 10.26
N GLN A 375 9.40 2.97 9.62
CA GLN A 375 10.40 3.82 10.26
C GLN A 375 9.77 5.18 10.53
N THR A 376 9.41 5.45 11.79
CA THR A 376 9.12 6.81 12.25
C THR A 376 10.45 7.42 12.68
N PRO A 377 11.03 8.38 11.93
CA PRO A 377 12.31 8.98 12.28
C PRO A 377 12.16 9.78 13.58
N ALA A 378 12.55 9.14 14.67
CA ALA A 378 12.50 9.71 16.01
C ALA A 378 13.84 10.37 16.33
N LYS A 379 13.88 11.69 16.35
CA LYS A 379 15.06 12.41 16.85
C LYS A 379 15.02 12.39 18.37
N THR A 380 16.09 11.87 18.98
CA THR A 380 16.27 11.85 20.43
C THR A 380 17.24 12.93 20.85
N PHE A 381 16.80 13.85 21.71
CA PHE A 381 17.63 14.91 22.27
C PHE A 381 17.74 14.71 23.79
N SER A 382 18.89 14.98 24.37
CA SER A 382 18.94 15.21 25.83
C SER A 382 18.21 16.51 26.17
N PRO A 383 17.70 16.69 27.41
CA PRO A 383 17.09 17.96 27.81
C PRO A 383 18.02 19.17 27.61
N ALA A 384 19.33 19.00 27.81
CA ALA A 384 20.33 20.04 27.55
C ALA A 384 20.49 20.35 26.04
N GLN A 385 20.60 19.32 25.20
CA GLN A 385 20.65 19.50 23.73
C GLN A 385 19.40 20.17 23.20
N TRP A 386 18.23 19.81 23.74
CA TRP A 386 16.96 20.45 23.39
C TRP A 386 16.97 21.93 23.72
N LEU A 387 17.27 22.30 24.97
CA LEU A 387 17.24 23.69 25.44
C LEU A 387 18.24 24.60 24.71
N ASP A 388 19.42 24.10 24.35
CA ASP A 388 20.46 24.87 23.65
C ASP A 388 20.07 25.22 22.21
N ALA A 389 19.85 24.21 21.36
CA ALA A 389 19.48 24.43 19.96
C ALA A 389 18.76 23.27 19.25
N GLY A 390 18.64 22.07 19.85
CA GLY A 390 18.21 20.84 19.16
C GLY A 390 16.82 20.93 18.52
N TRP A 391 15.90 21.71 19.12
CA TRP A 391 14.57 22.00 18.54
C TRP A 391 14.64 22.68 17.15
N ARG A 392 15.75 23.36 16.83
CA ARG A 392 15.95 24.05 15.53
C ARG A 392 16.20 23.08 14.38
N GLU A 393 16.61 21.84 14.67
CA GLU A 393 16.80 20.80 13.66
C GLU A 393 15.51 20.04 13.30
N LEU A 394 14.38 20.42 13.89
CA LEU A 394 13.07 19.85 13.58
C LEU A 394 12.40 20.60 12.43
N PRO A 395 11.50 19.93 11.68
CA PRO A 395 10.68 20.60 10.68
C PRO A 395 9.93 21.79 11.27
N ARG A 396 10.12 22.97 10.67
CA ARG A 396 9.44 24.21 11.07
C ARG A 396 8.07 24.37 10.44
N GLN A 397 7.78 23.59 9.40
CA GLN A 397 6.54 23.56 8.68
C GLN A 397 6.07 22.12 8.50
N ARG A 398 4.76 21.95 8.38
CA ARG A 398 4.12 20.72 7.94
C ARG A 398 4.27 20.59 6.42
N MET A 399 4.51 19.36 5.96
CA MET A 399 4.35 19.03 4.53
C MET A 399 2.93 18.51 4.32
N GLU A 400 2.24 19.05 3.32
CA GLU A 400 0.94 18.52 2.89
C GLU A 400 1.10 17.20 2.09
N ILE A 401 -0.03 16.56 1.79
CA ILE A 401 -0.09 15.36 0.94
C ILE A 401 0.48 15.65 -0.47
N GLY A 402 0.46 16.90 -0.95
CA GLY A 402 1.10 17.32 -2.21
C GLY A 402 2.63 17.37 -2.18
N GLY A 403 3.25 17.39 -1.00
CA GLY A 403 4.69 17.62 -0.80
C GLY A 403 5.08 19.08 -0.53
N ASP A 404 4.14 20.02 -0.70
CA ASP A 404 4.34 21.44 -0.41
C ASP A 404 4.40 21.74 1.10
N THR A 405 5.19 22.74 1.49
CA THR A 405 5.35 23.19 2.88
C THR A 405 4.55 24.45 3.16
N GLU A 406 3.37 24.28 3.76
CA GLU A 406 2.40 25.35 4.03
C GLU A 406 2.49 25.80 5.51
N GLU A 407 1.81 25.06 6.39
CA GLU A 407 1.55 25.46 7.78
C GLU A 407 2.83 25.44 8.64
N PRO A 408 3.16 26.51 9.41
CA PRO A 408 4.21 26.42 10.41
C PRO A 408 3.82 25.46 11.55
N LEU A 409 4.83 24.90 12.21
CA LEU A 409 4.70 24.15 13.48
C LEU A 409 5.18 25.06 14.63
N PRO A 410 4.38 26.05 15.06
CA PRO A 410 4.82 27.07 16.02
C PRO A 410 4.95 26.55 17.46
N LEU A 411 4.34 25.40 17.78
CA LEU A 411 4.30 24.87 19.14
C LEU A 411 4.98 23.49 19.20
N GLN A 412 6.13 23.44 19.88
CA GLN A 412 6.81 22.20 20.27
C GLN A 412 6.75 22.10 21.80
N TRP A 413 6.06 21.09 22.32
CA TRP A 413 5.59 21.07 23.71
C TRP A 413 6.22 19.99 24.59
N ALA A 414 6.28 20.31 25.90
CA ALA A 414 6.72 19.52 27.03
C ALA A 414 5.76 19.68 28.25
N ASP A 415 5.38 18.64 29.01
CA ASP A 415 4.04 18.00 28.98
C ASP A 415 3.91 16.44 29.02
N SER A 416 3.73 15.78 30.18
CA SER A 416 3.21 14.39 30.21
C SER A 416 1.88 14.25 29.47
N ALA A 417 1.60 13.11 28.83
CA ALA A 417 0.28 12.90 28.19
C ALA A 417 -0.88 12.96 29.21
N SER A 418 -0.60 12.62 30.48
CA SER A 418 -1.52 12.70 31.62
C SER A 418 -1.66 14.09 32.25
N SER A 419 -0.65 14.96 32.15
CA SER A 419 -0.65 16.32 32.73
C SER A 419 -1.03 17.40 31.71
N LEU A 420 -0.85 17.14 30.42
CA LEU A 420 -1.21 18.05 29.32
C LEU A 420 -2.63 18.66 29.49
N PRO A 421 -3.69 17.91 29.85
CA PRO A 421 -5.01 18.49 30.07
C PRO A 421 -5.04 19.48 31.25
N GLY A 422 -4.25 19.23 32.30
CA GLY A 422 -4.14 20.10 33.47
C GLY A 422 -3.41 21.40 33.16
N HIS A 423 -2.32 21.35 32.38
CA HIS A 423 -1.59 22.55 31.95
C HIS A 423 -2.41 23.41 30.99
N LEU A 424 -3.15 22.80 30.06
CA LEU A 424 -4.08 23.51 29.17
C LEU A 424 -5.20 24.19 29.98
N ALA A 425 -5.83 23.46 30.90
CA ALA A 425 -6.88 24.02 31.76
C ALA A 425 -6.37 25.17 32.64
N ALA A 426 -5.15 25.06 33.20
CA ALA A 426 -4.50 26.13 33.97
C ALA A 426 -4.18 27.37 33.11
N GLY A 427 -3.91 27.18 31.82
CA GLY A 427 -3.76 28.25 30.83
C GLY A 427 -5.09 28.85 30.32
N GLY A 428 -6.24 28.45 30.87
CA GLY A 428 -7.57 28.90 30.44
C GLY A 428 -8.13 28.18 29.22
N LEU A 429 -7.44 27.17 28.69
CA LEU A 429 -7.89 26.33 27.58
C LEU A 429 -8.59 25.09 28.12
N ALA A 430 -9.92 25.14 28.23
CA ALA A 430 -10.71 23.99 28.64
C ALA A 430 -10.87 22.99 27.48
N CYS A 431 -10.43 21.74 27.67
CA CYS A 431 -10.91 20.64 26.83
C CYS A 431 -12.41 20.46 27.08
N SER A 432 -13.24 20.75 26.08
CA SER A 432 -14.69 20.57 26.18
C SER A 432 -15.03 19.12 26.56
N ALA A 433 -15.64 18.94 27.72
CA ALA A 433 -16.00 17.62 28.22
C ALA A 433 -16.95 16.91 27.23
N ARG A 434 -16.70 15.62 27.04
CA ARG A 434 -17.47 14.72 26.17
C ARG A 434 -18.95 14.76 26.57
N LEU A 435 -19.81 15.32 25.72
CA LEU A 435 -21.26 15.22 25.87
C LEU A 435 -21.70 13.77 25.63
N VAL A 436 -21.69 12.98 26.71
CA VAL A 436 -22.41 11.71 26.79
C VAL A 436 -23.84 12.05 27.21
N GLY A 437 -24.70 12.28 26.21
CA GLY A 437 -26.10 12.66 26.41
C GLY A 437 -26.99 11.93 25.41
N ALA A 438 -28.19 11.53 25.85
CA ALA A 438 -29.14 10.84 25.01
C ALA A 438 -29.70 11.74 23.89
N ASN A 439 -30.26 11.08 22.87
CA ASN A 439 -31.04 11.63 21.75
C ASN A 439 -30.25 12.26 20.58
N GLY A 440 -30.27 11.53 19.45
CA GLY A 440 -30.56 12.11 18.13
C GLY A 440 -29.46 12.85 17.40
N LEU A 441 -28.94 12.23 16.33
CA LEU A 441 -28.47 12.87 15.10
C LEU A 441 -27.61 14.14 15.25
N ALA A 442 -26.29 13.96 15.38
CA ALA A 442 -25.31 14.99 15.04
C ALA A 442 -24.25 14.38 14.09
N VAL A 443 -24.08 15.00 12.93
CA VAL A 443 -23.01 14.70 11.98
C VAL A 443 -21.66 15.00 12.66
N ALA A 444 -20.65 14.15 12.42
CA ALA A 444 -19.29 14.39 12.89
C ALA A 444 -18.66 15.56 12.11
N ASP A 445 -18.95 16.79 12.52
CA ASP A 445 -18.37 17.98 11.91
C ASP A 445 -16.89 18.12 12.27
N ARG A 446 -16.06 18.39 11.28
CA ARG A 446 -14.62 18.68 11.44
C ARG A 446 -14.43 20.13 11.90
N ARG A 447 -15.11 20.54 12.98
CA ARG A 447 -15.10 21.91 13.53
C ARG A 447 -14.87 21.98 15.05
N CYS A 448 -13.92 21.20 15.55
CA CYS A 448 -13.12 21.62 16.72
C CYS A 448 -11.91 22.50 16.32
N ALA A 449 -12.03 23.21 15.20
CA ALA A 449 -11.14 24.26 14.74
C ALA A 449 -11.99 25.41 14.17
N ALA A 450 -12.74 26.11 15.04
CA ALA A 450 -13.47 27.32 14.65
C ALA A 450 -13.93 28.22 15.82
N GLN A 451 -14.50 27.67 16.91
CA GLN A 451 -15.36 28.49 17.79
C GLN A 451 -14.78 28.92 19.15
N ASP A 452 -13.72 28.29 19.67
CA ASP A 452 -12.95 28.86 20.81
C ASP A 452 -11.76 29.74 20.37
N ALA A 453 -11.57 29.92 19.06
CA ALA A 453 -10.67 30.95 18.51
C ALA A 453 -11.14 32.38 18.86
N ALA A 454 -12.40 32.57 19.26
CA ALA A 454 -13.00 33.86 19.57
C ALA A 454 -12.56 34.49 20.91
N ARG A 455 -11.82 33.76 21.78
CA ARG A 455 -11.15 34.34 22.97
C ARG A 455 -9.63 34.40 22.88
N ALA A 456 -9.02 33.82 21.85
CA ALA A 456 -7.62 34.07 21.48
C ALA A 456 -7.51 35.37 20.62
N ALA A 457 -8.16 36.44 21.06
CA ALA A 457 -8.31 37.68 20.30
C ALA A 457 -7.05 38.55 20.34
N GLN A 458 -5.96 38.10 19.71
CA GLN A 458 -4.86 38.97 19.24
C GLN A 458 -3.92 38.34 18.18
N ILE A 459 -4.32 37.27 17.49
CA ILE A 459 -3.58 36.74 16.32
C ILE A 459 -4.33 37.12 15.03
N PRO A 460 -3.70 37.79 14.05
CA PRO A 460 -4.35 38.18 12.80
C PRO A 460 -4.88 36.98 11.98
N PRO A 461 -5.95 37.17 11.18
CA PRO A 461 -6.54 36.09 10.40
C PRO A 461 -5.57 35.62 9.29
N GLY A 462 -5.08 34.39 9.41
CA GLY A 462 -4.14 33.80 8.44
C GLY A 462 -3.28 32.64 8.96
N GLN A 463 -3.31 32.32 10.26
CA GLN A 463 -2.51 31.22 10.84
C GLN A 463 -3.41 30.17 11.53
N GLN A 464 -3.45 28.94 10.99
CA GLN A 464 -3.84 27.77 11.76
C GLN A 464 -2.60 27.21 12.49
N VAL A 465 -2.82 26.63 13.68
CA VAL A 465 -1.74 26.24 14.60
C VAL A 465 -1.59 24.72 14.64
N GLY A 466 -0.53 24.20 14.01
CA GLY A 466 -0.11 22.80 14.17
C GLY A 466 0.61 22.55 15.49
N ILE A 467 0.27 21.46 16.17
CA ILE A 467 0.85 21.06 17.47
C ILE A 467 1.78 19.85 17.30
N GLY A 468 3.05 19.98 17.69
CA GLY A 468 4.00 18.87 17.77
C GLY A 468 4.16 18.35 19.20
N ILE A 469 3.93 17.05 19.40
CA ILE A 469 4.02 16.39 20.73
C ILE A 469 5.36 15.66 20.87
N CYS A 470 6.19 16.07 21.82
CA CYS A 470 7.36 15.31 22.27
C CYS A 470 6.97 14.34 23.39
N GLY A 471 7.63 13.18 23.47
CA GLY A 471 7.45 12.21 24.55
C GLY A 471 8.76 11.85 25.24
N VAL A 472 8.71 11.52 26.53
CA VAL A 472 9.82 10.91 27.28
C VAL A 472 9.63 9.40 27.36
N ARG A 473 10.74 8.67 27.47
CA ARG A 473 10.74 7.21 27.45
C ARG A 473 11.49 6.64 28.67
N PRO A 474 10.83 5.92 29.58
CA PRO A 474 11.52 5.05 30.54
C PRO A 474 12.03 3.78 29.83
N GLY A 475 13.08 3.14 30.37
CA GLY A 475 13.56 1.81 29.94
C GLY A 475 13.74 0.88 31.13
N PRO A 476 14.26 -0.37 30.98
CA PRO A 476 14.59 -1.13 29.76
C PRO A 476 13.43 -2.13 29.39
N PRO A 477 13.57 -3.07 28.43
CA PRO A 477 12.44 -3.49 27.58
C PRO A 477 11.61 -4.70 28.07
N HIS A 478 11.09 -4.71 29.30
CA HIS A 478 10.14 -5.75 29.75
C HIS A 478 9.01 -5.25 30.68
N ALA A 479 8.22 -4.27 30.21
CA ALA A 479 6.83 -4.09 30.64
C ALA A 479 6.10 -3.12 29.68
N ALA A 480 4.80 -3.31 29.48
CA ALA A 480 3.96 -2.29 28.86
C ALA A 480 3.53 -1.27 29.93
N ALA A 481 3.90 0.01 29.75
CA ALA A 481 3.35 1.14 30.49
C ALA A 481 3.52 2.42 29.67
N ASP A 482 2.40 3.11 29.37
CA ASP A 482 2.40 4.43 28.73
C ASP A 482 2.78 5.51 29.75
N SER A 483 3.96 6.12 29.56
CA SER A 483 4.44 7.25 30.37
C SER A 483 5.30 8.20 29.53
N ALA A 484 4.68 9.10 28.77
CA ALA A 484 5.34 10.35 28.37
C ALA A 484 5.29 11.32 29.57
N ALA A 485 6.38 12.04 29.85
CA ALA A 485 6.51 12.99 30.97
C ALA A 485 7.52 14.09 30.62
N VAL A 486 7.09 15.35 30.49
CA VAL A 486 7.96 16.49 30.13
C VAL A 486 7.45 17.75 30.86
N ALA A 487 8.04 18.95 30.76
CA ALA A 487 7.67 20.11 31.64
C ALA A 487 7.73 21.53 30.99
N LEU A 488 6.97 22.50 31.52
CA LEU A 488 6.91 23.92 31.10
C LEU A 488 7.01 24.94 32.26
N GLY A 489 7.64 26.09 32.03
CA GLY A 489 7.56 27.29 32.90
C GLY A 489 7.82 28.59 32.14
N LEU A 490 6.98 29.61 32.36
CA LEU A 490 7.10 30.96 31.81
C LEU A 490 7.08 32.00 32.95
N GLN A 491 8.25 32.42 33.40
CA GLN A 491 8.44 33.67 34.17
C GLN A 491 9.92 34.11 34.09
N ARG A 492 10.19 35.39 34.42
CA ARG A 492 11.50 36.04 34.25
C ARG A 492 12.63 35.26 34.93
N ALA A 493 13.60 34.85 34.12
CA ALA A 493 15.00 34.53 34.46
C ALA A 493 15.33 34.14 35.92
N GLN A 494 15.12 32.88 36.28
CA GLN A 494 15.95 32.14 37.24
C GLN A 494 15.97 30.64 36.88
N PRO A 495 17.05 29.88 37.17
CA PRO A 495 17.25 28.54 36.62
C PRO A 495 16.59 27.44 37.47
N CYS A 496 15.59 26.75 36.92
CA CYS A 496 15.15 25.46 37.45
C CYS A 496 16.10 24.35 37.01
N GLN A 497 16.66 23.58 37.95
CA GLN A 497 17.41 22.36 37.63
C GLN A 497 16.43 21.23 37.26
N PRO A 498 16.56 20.60 36.07
CA PRO A 498 15.82 19.38 35.76
C PRO A 498 16.49 18.14 36.37
N GLY A 499 15.67 17.19 36.84
CA GLY A 499 16.15 15.87 37.27
C GLY A 499 16.90 15.15 36.14
N ALA A 500 18.04 14.56 36.47
CA ALA A 500 18.99 14.07 35.47
C ALA A 500 18.53 12.79 34.76
N GLY A 501 18.73 12.75 33.42
CA GLY A 501 19.07 11.51 32.71
C GLY A 501 18.11 11.01 31.63
N THR A 502 16.87 11.49 31.51
CA THR A 502 15.90 10.91 30.55
C THR A 502 15.91 11.62 29.18
N PRO A 503 16.05 10.90 28.06
CA PRO A 503 16.04 11.51 26.72
C PRO A 503 14.63 11.90 26.26
N LEU A 504 14.54 13.07 25.62
CA LEU A 504 13.36 13.55 24.89
C LEU A 504 13.29 12.87 23.53
N VAL A 505 12.11 12.42 23.11
CA VAL A 505 11.86 11.80 21.82
C VAL A 505 10.85 12.65 21.05
N TRP A 506 11.30 13.30 19.98
CA TRP A 506 10.39 13.92 19.01
C TRP A 506 9.98 12.89 17.96
N ARG A 507 8.71 12.93 17.56
CA ARG A 507 8.17 12.19 16.41
C ARG A 507 7.43 13.18 15.50
N ALA A 508 7.55 13.00 14.19
CA ALA A 508 6.81 13.80 13.24
C ALA A 508 5.29 13.63 13.44
N PRO A 509 4.52 14.74 13.55
CA PRO A 509 3.08 14.67 13.40
C PRO A 509 2.75 14.35 11.93
N HIS A 510 1.80 13.42 11.73
CA HIS A 510 1.17 13.13 10.44
C HIS A 510 -0.17 13.89 10.39
#